data_AF-A0A381L522-F1
#
_entry.id   AF-A0A381L522-F1
#
_cell.length_a   1.000
_cell.length_b   1.000
_cell.length_c   1.000
_cell.angle_alpha   90.00
_cell.angle_beta   90.00
_cell.angle_gamma   90.00
#
_symmetry.space_group_name_H-M   'P 1'
#
loop_
_entity.id
_entity.type
_entity.pdbx_description
1 polymer ?
#
loop_
_entity_poly.entity_id
_entity_poly.type
_entity_poly.pdbx_seq_one_letter_code
_entity_poly.pdbx_strand_id
1 'polypeptide(L)'
;MPKSLEKTQKKINKKKGKVTALHENSRDSQRLRRAQGRDDKLVRVASARRKNNRPLLERAVFFQEAARRNEGKPLELKAIQALIDSFVSQFDEELCQLKKDRRPGRPASAREDLVKMKIDKSGKEHRDGF
;
A
#
# COMPACT_ATOMS: atom_id res chain seq x y z
N MET A 1 7.05 10.90 -29.83
CA MET A 1 5.61 10.99 -29.46
C MET A 1 5.48 11.47 -28.02
N PRO A 2 4.64 12.47 -27.69
CA PRO A 2 4.35 12.80 -26.29
C PRO A 2 3.79 11.54 -25.59
N LYS A 3 4.34 11.20 -24.41
CA LYS A 3 4.01 9.92 -23.74
C LYS A 3 2.89 10.03 -22.70
N SER A 4 2.60 11.22 -22.17
CA SER A 4 1.53 11.46 -21.20
C SER A 4 0.29 12.09 -21.86
N LEU A 5 -0.87 11.93 -21.22
CA LEU A 5 -2.15 12.51 -21.65
C LEU A 5 -2.03 14.02 -21.80
N GLU A 6 -1.50 14.70 -20.79
CA GLU A 6 -1.38 16.15 -20.77
C GLU A 6 -0.57 16.68 -21.97
N LYS A 7 0.57 16.05 -22.27
CA LYS A 7 1.41 16.42 -23.42
C LYS A 7 0.73 16.12 -24.75
N THR A 8 -0.05 15.04 -24.81
CA THR A 8 -0.81 14.66 -26.01
C THR A 8 -1.95 15.64 -26.27
N GLN A 9 -2.68 16.03 -25.22
CA GLN A 9 -3.75 17.02 -25.28
C GLN A 9 -3.21 18.40 -25.67
N LYS A 10 -2.10 18.86 -25.07
CA LYS A 10 -1.41 20.11 -25.46
C LYS A 10 -1.03 20.11 -26.94
N LYS A 11 -0.49 18.99 -27.46
CA LYS A 11 -0.10 18.89 -28.87
C LYS A 11 -1.30 18.94 -29.82
N ILE A 12 -2.40 18.26 -29.49
CA ILE A 12 -3.64 18.29 -30.28
C ILE A 12 -4.23 19.71 -30.26
N ASN A 13 -4.29 20.33 -29.09
CA ASN A 13 -4.80 21.69 -28.92
C ASN A 13 -3.97 22.72 -29.69
N LYS A 14 -2.64 22.57 -29.71
CA LYS A 14 -1.76 23.44 -30.53
C LYS A 14 -2.03 23.31 -32.03
N LYS A 15 -2.40 22.12 -32.51
CA LYS A 15 -2.62 21.87 -33.95
C LYS A 15 -4.01 22.29 -34.42
N LYS A 16 -5.04 22.13 -33.60
CA LYS A 16 -6.46 22.28 -33.99
C LYS A 16 -7.21 23.37 -33.21
N GLY A 17 -6.54 24.11 -32.33
CA GLY A 17 -7.19 24.98 -31.35
C GLY A 17 -7.77 24.18 -30.18
N LYS A 18 -8.48 24.84 -29.25
CA LYS A 18 -9.13 24.17 -28.12
C LYS A 18 -10.32 23.35 -28.61
N VAL A 19 -10.06 22.11 -29.02
CA VAL A 19 -11.09 21.20 -29.53
C VAL A 19 -11.87 20.62 -28.35
N THR A 20 -13.16 20.95 -28.26
CA THR A 20 -14.07 20.45 -27.22
C THR A 20 -14.61 19.06 -27.54
N ALA A 21 -14.71 18.70 -28.83
CA ALA A 21 -15.21 17.39 -29.27
C ALA A 21 -14.36 16.83 -30.42
N LEU A 22 -13.90 15.58 -30.26
CA LEU A 22 -13.27 14.79 -31.30
C LEU A 22 -14.18 13.62 -31.63
N HIS A 23 -14.33 13.28 -32.91
CA HIS A 23 -15.02 12.05 -33.31
C HIS A 23 -14.36 10.84 -32.64
N GLU A 24 -15.17 9.90 -32.14
CA GLU A 24 -14.71 8.76 -31.34
C GLU A 24 -13.63 7.94 -32.06
N ASN A 25 -13.77 7.71 -33.37
CA ASN A 25 -12.83 6.91 -34.16
C ASN A 25 -11.70 7.72 -34.81
N SER A 26 -11.56 9.01 -34.46
CA SER A 26 -10.47 9.85 -34.97
C SER A 26 -9.10 9.33 -34.52
N ARG A 27 -8.07 9.60 -35.33
CA ARG A 27 -6.68 9.31 -34.93
C ARG A 27 -6.31 10.03 -33.62
N ASP A 28 -6.83 11.23 -33.40
CA ASP A 28 -6.51 12.02 -32.21
C ASP A 28 -7.25 11.53 -30.96
N SER A 29 -8.50 11.05 -31.08
CA SER A 29 -9.21 10.41 -29.96
C SER A 29 -8.53 9.10 -29.56
N GLN A 30 -8.12 8.27 -30.52
CA GLN A 30 -7.38 7.05 -30.23
C GLN A 30 -6.02 7.34 -29.57
N ARG A 31 -5.33 8.43 -29.97
CA ARG A 31 -4.08 8.88 -29.32
C ARG A 31 -4.32 9.29 -27.87
N LEU A 32 -5.40 10.03 -27.60
CA LEU A 32 -5.79 10.39 -26.24
C LEU A 32 -6.13 9.16 -25.38
N ARG A 33 -6.94 8.22 -25.90
CA ARG A 33 -7.27 6.96 -25.21
C ARG A 33 -6.01 6.15 -24.86
N ARG A 34 -5.07 6.02 -25.79
CA ARG A 34 -3.80 5.32 -25.53
C ARG A 34 -2.95 6.02 -24.48
N ALA A 35 -2.89 7.36 -24.51
CA ALA A 35 -2.15 8.13 -23.52
C ALA A 35 -2.79 8.03 -22.13
N GLN A 36 -4.12 8.10 -22.04
CA GLN A 36 -4.88 7.90 -20.80
C GLN A 36 -4.64 6.51 -20.21
N GLY A 37 -4.82 5.45 -21.00
CA GLY A 37 -4.62 4.08 -20.52
C GLY A 37 -3.19 3.81 -20.06
N ARG A 38 -2.20 4.50 -20.64
CA ARG A 38 -0.82 4.44 -20.17
C ARG A 38 -0.65 5.11 -18.81
N ASP A 39 -1.14 6.33 -18.67
CA ASP A 39 -1.05 7.08 -17.41
C ASP A 39 -1.77 6.33 -16.27
N ASP A 40 -2.97 5.79 -16.54
CA ASP A 40 -3.71 4.96 -15.58
C ASP A 40 -2.92 3.72 -15.16
N LYS A 41 -2.26 3.04 -16.12
CA LYS A 41 -1.41 1.88 -15.83
C LYS A 41 -0.23 2.26 -14.94
N LEU A 42 0.43 3.40 -15.22
CA LEU A 42 1.54 3.88 -14.40
C LEU A 42 1.09 4.19 -12.97
N VAL A 43 -0.07 4.83 -12.80
CA VAL A 43 -0.66 5.11 -11.48
C VAL A 43 -0.97 3.82 -10.73
N ARG A 44 -1.57 2.82 -11.40
CA ARG A 44 -1.85 1.51 -10.79
C ARG A 44 -0.58 0.81 -10.31
N VAL A 45 0.47 0.77 -11.15
CA VAL A 45 1.75 0.15 -10.79
C VAL A 45 2.41 0.88 -9.62
N ALA A 46 2.40 2.22 -9.64
CA ALA A 46 2.95 3.02 -8.54
C ALA A 46 2.17 2.79 -7.22
N SER A 47 0.84 2.72 -7.29
CA SER A 47 -0.01 2.42 -6.14
C SER A 47 0.27 1.01 -5.58
N ALA A 48 0.37 0.01 -6.45
CA ALA A 48 0.71 -1.36 -6.04
C ALA A 48 2.09 -1.41 -5.35
N ARG A 49 3.11 -0.74 -5.90
CA ARG A 49 4.43 -0.64 -5.27
C ARG A 49 4.37 0.02 -3.89
N ARG A 50 3.61 1.11 -3.75
CA ARG A 50 3.42 1.78 -2.44
C ARG A 50 2.76 0.86 -1.42
N LYS A 51 1.71 0.12 -1.81
CA LYS A 51 1.03 -0.85 -0.95
C LYS A 51 1.97 -1.98 -0.52
N ASN A 52 2.78 -2.51 -1.44
CA ASN A 52 3.74 -3.57 -1.13
C ASN A 52 4.85 -3.10 -0.20
N ASN A 53 5.31 -1.84 -0.33
CA ASN A 53 6.35 -1.27 0.52
C ASN A 53 5.84 -0.78 1.88
N ARG A 54 4.52 -0.60 2.03
CA ARG A 54 3.90 -0.05 3.24
C ARG A 54 4.28 -0.80 4.53
N PRO A 55 4.30 -2.14 4.59
CA PRO A 55 4.68 -2.88 5.80
C PRO A 55 6.13 -2.62 6.24
N LEU A 56 7.05 -2.43 5.29
CA LEU A 56 8.46 -2.11 5.59
C LEU A 56 8.57 -0.73 6.24
N LEU A 57 7.79 0.24 5.76
CA LEU A 57 7.75 1.57 6.34
C LEU A 57 7.10 1.57 7.72
N GLU A 58 6.00 0.84 7.91
CA GLU A 58 5.32 0.70 9.21
C GLU A 58 6.25 0.07 10.25
N ARG A 59 7.00 -0.98 9.86
CA ARG A 59 8.04 -1.58 10.70
C ARG A 59 9.12 -0.57 11.08
N ALA A 60 9.67 0.14 10.09
CA ALA A 60 10.73 1.13 10.33
C ALA A 60 10.27 2.25 11.28
N VAL A 61 9.03 2.73 11.12
CA VAL A 61 8.44 3.76 11.98
C VAL A 61 8.32 3.24 13.42
N PHE A 62 7.81 2.02 13.62
CA PHE A 62 7.69 1.42 14.95
C PHE A 62 9.03 1.38 15.70
N PHE A 63 10.08 0.85 15.06
CA PHE A 63 11.40 0.77 15.69
C PHE A 63 12.06 2.14 15.84
N GLN A 64 11.82 3.07 14.90
CA GLN A 64 12.30 4.44 15.03
C GLN A 64 11.67 5.15 16.23
N GLU A 65 10.37 4.96 16.47
CA GLU A 65 9.68 5.49 17.65
C GLU A 65 10.22 4.88 18.94
N ALA A 66 10.45 3.57 18.96
CA ALA A 66 11.07 2.90 20.10
C ALA A 66 12.49 3.44 20.40
N ALA A 67 13.30 3.64 19.36
CA ALA A 67 14.64 4.23 19.51
C ALA A 67 14.59 5.68 20.01
N ARG A 68 13.63 6.49 19.54
CA ARG A 68 13.41 7.86 20.02
C ARG A 68 13.01 7.90 21.49
N ARG A 69 12.18 6.95 21.95
CA ARG A 69 11.82 6.80 23.38
C ARG A 69 13.03 6.45 24.24
N ASN A 70 14.01 5.74 23.68
CA ASN A 70 15.30 5.45 24.33
C ASN A 70 16.34 6.58 24.15
N GLU A 71 15.91 7.80 23.87
CA GLU A 71 16.78 8.98 23.67
C GLU A 71 17.84 8.80 22.55
N GLY A 72 17.60 7.89 21.61
CA GLY A 72 18.57 7.56 20.55
C GLY A 72 19.80 6.79 21.05
N LYS A 73 19.79 6.29 22.29
CA LYS A 73 20.85 5.42 22.81
C LYS A 73 20.77 4.03 22.17
N PRO A 74 21.91 3.35 21.95
CA PRO A 74 21.93 1.97 21.48
C PRO A 74 21.06 1.07 22.36
N LEU A 75 20.22 0.26 21.72
CA LEU A 75 19.39 -0.73 22.41
C LEU A 75 20.21 -2.01 22.61
N GLU A 76 20.13 -2.60 23.80
CA GLU A 76 20.67 -3.93 24.04
C GLU A 76 19.88 -5.00 23.28
N LEU A 77 20.52 -6.11 22.98
CA LEU A 77 19.91 -7.22 22.24
C LEU A 77 18.61 -7.72 22.88
N LYS A 78 18.55 -7.80 24.22
CA LYS A 78 17.34 -8.19 24.95
C LYS A 78 16.19 -7.20 24.74
N ALA A 79 16.48 -5.90 24.73
CA ALA A 79 15.48 -4.87 24.48
C ALA A 79 14.98 -4.92 23.02
N ILE A 80 15.87 -5.21 22.08
CA ILE A 80 15.51 -5.40 20.67
C ILE A 80 14.57 -6.61 20.51
N GLN A 81 14.88 -7.75 21.12
CA GLN A 81 14.03 -8.94 21.08
C GLN A 81 12.64 -8.66 21.65
N ALA A 82 12.55 -8.00 22.81
CA ALA A 82 11.26 -7.63 23.40
C ALA A 82 10.44 -6.70 22.49
N LEU A 83 11.10 -5.76 21.80
CA LEU A 83 10.43 -4.89 20.82
C LEU A 83 9.93 -5.68 19.60
N ILE A 84 10.73 -6.62 19.09
CA ILE A 84 10.32 -7.51 17.99
C ILE A 84 9.09 -8.33 18.41
N ASP A 85 9.11 -8.93 19.60
CA ASP A 85 7.99 -9.73 20.09
C ASP A 85 6.73 -8.89 20.24
N SER A 86 6.85 -7.66 20.76
CA SER A 86 5.72 -6.72 20.86
C SER A 86 5.16 -6.32 19.49
N PHE A 87 6.01 -6.21 18.47
CA PHE A 87 5.58 -5.90 17.11
C PHE A 87 4.85 -7.08 16.46
N VAL A 88 5.31 -8.30 16.71
CA VAL A 88 4.66 -9.51 16.17
C VAL A 88 3.31 -9.75 16.82
N SER A 89 3.19 -9.53 18.13
CA SER A 89 1.94 -9.73 18.89
C SER A 89 0.96 -8.55 18.84
N GLN A 90 1.29 -7.45 18.13
CA GLN A 90 0.48 -6.21 18.13
C GLN A 90 -0.97 -6.40 17.67
N PHE A 91 -1.26 -7.46 16.90
CA PHE A 91 -2.58 -7.75 16.35
C PHE A 91 -3.36 -8.80 17.16
N ASP A 92 -2.75 -9.44 18.16
CA ASP A 92 -3.39 -10.51 18.93
C ASP A 92 -4.56 -9.99 19.76
N GLU A 93 -4.42 -8.80 20.33
CA GLU A 93 -5.49 -8.12 21.06
C GLU A 93 -6.67 -7.76 20.15
N GLU A 94 -6.39 -7.23 18.95
CA GLU A 94 -7.42 -6.92 17.95
C GLU A 94 -8.16 -8.19 17.52
N LEU A 95 -7.44 -9.29 17.26
CA LEU A 95 -8.04 -10.57 16.90
C LEU A 95 -8.91 -11.13 18.03
N CYS A 96 -8.44 -11.01 19.28
CA CYS A 96 -9.20 -11.44 20.46
C CYS A 96 -10.51 -10.66 20.59
N GLN A 97 -10.47 -9.34 20.38
CA GLN A 97 -11.67 -8.50 20.43
C GLN A 97 -12.66 -8.85 19.32
N LEU A 98 -12.19 -9.01 18.07
CA LEU A 98 -13.03 -9.40 16.94
C LEU A 98 -13.73 -10.76 17.18
N LYS A 99 -13.02 -11.72 17.80
CA LYS A 99 -13.60 -13.01 18.18
C LYS A 99 -14.65 -12.91 19.29
N LYS A 100 -14.45 -12.02 20.27
CA LYS A 100 -15.42 -11.77 21.35
C LYS A 100 -16.69 -11.10 20.84
N ASP A 101 -16.55 -10.12 19.94
CA ASP A 101 -17.68 -9.41 19.35
C ASP A 101 -18.49 -10.30 18.38
N ARG A 102 -17.88 -11.39 17.89
CA ARG A 102 -18.52 -12.35 17.00
C ARG A 102 -19.50 -13.23 17.77
N ARG A 103 -20.79 -13.14 17.39
CA ARG A 103 -21.84 -14.03 17.89
C ARG A 103 -21.53 -15.50 17.54
N PRO A 104 -21.89 -16.45 18.41
CA PRO A 104 -21.72 -17.88 18.13
C PRO A 104 -22.46 -18.27 16.84
N GLY A 105 -21.81 -19.09 16.00
CA GLY A 105 -22.35 -19.54 14.71
C GLY A 105 -22.15 -18.59 13.53
N ARG A 106 -21.69 -17.35 13.72
CA ARG A 106 -21.39 -16.43 12.61
C ARG A 106 -20.01 -16.74 12.01
N PRO A 107 -19.83 -16.80 10.68
CA PRO A 107 -18.51 -16.93 10.08
C PRO A 107 -17.62 -15.70 10.40
N ALA A 108 -16.31 -15.88 10.27
CA ALA A 108 -15.33 -14.83 10.46
C ALA A 108 -15.58 -13.67 9.49
N SER A 109 -15.33 -12.45 9.97
CA SER A 109 -15.45 -11.27 9.10
C SER A 109 -14.23 -11.13 8.20
N ALA A 110 -14.37 -10.44 7.05
CA ALA A 110 -13.23 -10.14 6.19
C ALA A 110 -12.10 -9.40 6.94
N ARG A 111 -12.44 -8.58 7.95
CA ARG A 111 -11.44 -7.93 8.79
C ARG A 111 -10.70 -8.92 9.69
N GLU A 112 -11.42 -9.87 10.30
CA GLU A 112 -10.84 -10.94 11.12
C GLU A 112 -9.87 -11.79 10.31
N ASP A 113 -10.25 -12.17 9.09
CA ASP A 113 -9.38 -12.93 8.18
C ASP A 113 -8.12 -12.15 7.82
N LEU A 114 -8.24 -10.86 7.50
CA LEU A 114 -7.09 -10.01 7.18
C LEU A 114 -6.13 -9.85 8.38
N VAL A 115 -6.66 -9.69 9.60
CA VAL A 115 -5.86 -9.61 10.82
C VAL A 115 -5.14 -10.93 11.08
N LYS A 116 -5.83 -12.06 10.91
CA LYS A 116 -5.23 -13.39 11.03
C LYS A 116 -4.10 -13.60 10.01
N MET A 117 -4.31 -13.23 8.75
CA MET A 117 -3.26 -13.31 7.73
C MET A 117 -2.02 -12.46 8.07
N LYS A 118 -2.21 -11.30 8.71
CA LYS A 118 -1.08 -10.48 9.19
C LYS A 118 -0.32 -11.16 10.32
N ILE A 119 -1.01 -11.73 11.30
CA ILE A 119 -0.41 -12.47 12.42
C ILE A 119 0.39 -13.66 11.88
N ASP A 120 -0.22 -14.48 11.02
CA ASP A 120 0.42 -15.66 10.44
C ASP A 120 1.68 -15.27 9.64
N LYS A 121 1.62 -14.16 8.90
CA LYS A 121 2.76 -13.62 8.16
C LYS A 121 3.87 -13.15 9.10
N SER A 122 3.56 -12.33 10.11
CA SER A 122 4.55 -11.83 11.07
C SER A 122 5.20 -12.97 11.88
N GLY A 123 4.41 -13.96 12.31
CA GLY A 123 4.92 -15.13 13.03
C GLY A 123 5.76 -16.06 12.15
N LYS A 124 5.47 -16.13 10.85
CA LYS A 124 6.36 -16.83 9.90
C LYS A 124 7.68 -16.08 9.73
N GLU A 125 7.64 -14.77 9.53
CA GLU A 125 8.86 -13.94 9.41
C GLU A 125 9.72 -14.03 10.67
N HIS A 126 9.11 -14.00 11.87
CA HIS A 126 9.85 -14.16 13.13
C HIS A 126 10.61 -15.50 13.22
N ARG A 127 9.95 -16.61 12.84
CA ARG A 127 10.56 -17.95 12.86
C ARG A 127 11.65 -18.13 11.79
N ASP A 128 11.42 -17.61 10.59
CA ASP A 128 12.31 -17.82 9.44
C ASP A 128 13.49 -16.81 9.40
N GLY A 129 13.44 -15.78 10.26
CA GLY A 129 14.42 -14.69 10.34
C GLY A 129 13.75 -13.33 10.13
N PHE A 130 13.60 -12.59 11.24
CA PHE A 130 12.88 -11.31 11.29
C PHE A 130 13.61 -10.12 10.64
#